data_AF-A0A5E8CIB8-F1
#
_entry.id   AF-A0A5E8CIB8-F1
#
_cell.length_a   1.000
_cell.length_b   1.000
_cell.length_c   1.000
_cell.angle_alpha   90.00
_cell.angle_beta   90.00
_cell.angle_gamma   90.00
#
_symmetry.space_group_name_H-M   'P 1'
#
loop_
_entity.id
_entity.type
_entity.pdbx_description
1 polymer ?
#
loop_
_entity_poly.entity_id
_entity_poly.type
_entity_poly.pdbx_seq_one_letter_code
_entity_poly.pdbx_strand_id
1 'polypeptide(L)'
;MPNWCECNLEVKSDNPNNLNNFRINNMIDNNIPLSFNKAVTRPVEMEDWYNWNIGNWGTKWDINDDETLLEININSLSYQFNTAWNPPLTWLETTAELYQNLEFIITFWEYGMNFAGKFVFSNGILIEKEETDCAEFHFKYTIDHQDLVKSNIDLISNEINITNQNIEKIVLERYKILFKLEILPQELIDMILDYVKYDIKKEEYTKLINNNYEDIKEFNEEEWGLYNEDTIKEKVIPLIVEKLSK
;
A
#
# COMPACT_ATOMS: atom_id res chain seq x y z
N MET A 1 17.86 8.24 -6.75
CA MET A 1 16.84 7.58 -7.60
C MET A 1 15.48 8.14 -7.21
N PRO A 2 14.51 8.29 -8.12
CA PRO A 2 13.17 8.65 -7.70
C PRO A 2 12.61 7.54 -6.79
N ASN A 3 11.87 7.92 -5.76
CA ASN A 3 10.96 7.00 -5.08
C ASN A 3 9.85 6.62 -6.07
N TRP A 4 9.42 5.36 -6.05
CA TRP A 4 8.37 4.84 -6.90
C TRP A 4 7.11 4.63 -6.07
N CYS A 5 6.00 5.14 -6.59
CA CYS A 5 4.67 4.89 -6.05
C CYS A 5 4.04 3.76 -6.85
N GLU A 6 3.79 2.64 -6.18
CA GLU A 6 3.09 1.51 -6.76
C GLU A 6 1.60 1.85 -6.86
N CYS A 7 1.02 1.58 -8.02
CA CYS A 7 -0.37 1.88 -8.33
C CYS A 7 -1.07 0.64 -8.89
N ASN A 8 -2.28 0.40 -8.40
CA ASN A 8 -3.22 -0.54 -8.99
C ASN A 8 -4.51 0.20 -9.34
N LEU A 9 -4.83 0.27 -10.62
CA LEU A 9 -6.02 0.92 -11.16
C LEU A 9 -6.99 -0.15 -11.67
N GLU A 10 -8.17 -0.22 -11.07
CA GLU A 10 -9.28 -1.03 -11.54
C GLU A 10 -10.31 -0.13 -12.25
N VAL A 11 -10.70 -0.50 -13.47
CA VAL A 11 -11.73 0.18 -14.26
C VAL A 11 -12.90 -0.77 -14.42
N LYS A 12 -14.10 -0.36 -13.98
CA LYS A 12 -15.31 -1.19 -13.95
C LYS A 12 -16.41 -0.66 -14.85
N SER A 13 -17.17 -1.58 -15.44
CA SER A 13 -18.42 -1.29 -16.14
C SER A 13 -19.19 -2.57 -16.43
N ASP A 14 -20.51 -2.53 -16.30
CA ASP A 14 -21.42 -3.62 -16.69
C ASP A 14 -21.53 -3.80 -18.21
N ASN A 15 -21.03 -2.83 -18.98
CA ASN A 15 -20.97 -2.88 -20.43
C ASN A 15 -19.52 -3.11 -20.90
N PRO A 16 -19.19 -4.31 -21.43
CA PRO A 16 -17.84 -4.63 -21.91
C PRO A 16 -17.34 -3.72 -23.04
N ASN A 17 -18.24 -3.14 -23.85
CA ASN A 17 -17.85 -2.21 -24.92
C ASN A 17 -17.24 -0.92 -24.36
N ASN A 18 -17.73 -0.44 -23.21
CA ASN A 18 -17.17 0.75 -22.56
C ASN A 18 -15.73 0.49 -22.11
N LEU A 19 -15.47 -0.69 -21.52
CA LEU A 19 -14.13 -1.12 -21.11
C LEU A 19 -13.20 -1.27 -22.31
N ASN A 20 -13.66 -1.92 -23.39
CA ASN A 20 -12.83 -2.09 -24.58
C ASN A 20 -12.52 -0.74 -25.27
N ASN A 21 -13.48 0.19 -25.30
CA ASN A 21 -13.24 1.54 -25.80
C ASN A 21 -12.19 2.28 -24.96
N PHE A 22 -12.29 2.24 -23.63
CA PHE A 22 -11.29 2.82 -22.75
C PHE A 22 -9.90 2.23 -23.00
N ARG A 23 -9.80 0.90 -23.04
CA ARG A 23 -8.53 0.19 -23.25
C ARG A 23 -7.87 0.57 -24.57
N ILE A 24 -8.62 0.51 -25.68
CA ILE A 24 -8.07 0.78 -27.02
C ILE A 24 -7.65 2.25 -27.16
N ASN A 25 -8.41 3.17 -26.57
CA ASN A 25 -8.11 4.60 -26.66
C ASN A 25 -6.93 5.02 -25.77
N ASN A 26 -6.67 4.29 -24.67
CA ASN A 26 -5.65 4.66 -23.68
C ASN A 26 -4.38 3.80 -23.70
N MET A 27 -4.31 2.76 -24.55
CA MET A 27 -3.06 2.03 -24.79
C MET A 27 -2.20 2.70 -25.87
N ILE A 28 -0.89 2.51 -25.80
CA ILE A 28 0.00 2.80 -26.94
C ILE A 28 -0.02 1.60 -27.90
N ASP A 29 0.22 0.41 -27.35
CA ASP A 29 0.10 -0.87 -28.03
C ASP A 29 -0.19 -1.99 -27.00
N ASN A 30 -0.06 -3.25 -27.38
CA ASN A 30 -0.32 -4.37 -26.48
C ASN A 30 0.73 -4.55 -25.38
N ASN A 31 1.94 -3.99 -25.54
CA ASN A 31 3.00 -4.02 -24.53
C ASN A 31 2.87 -2.85 -23.56
N ILE A 32 2.29 -1.74 -23.99
CA ILE A 32 2.07 -0.55 -23.16
C ILE A 32 0.56 -0.31 -23.06
N PRO A 33 -0.11 -1.01 -22.13
CA PRO A 33 -1.56 -1.08 -22.09
C PRO A 33 -2.23 0.19 -21.56
N LEU A 34 -1.44 1.14 -21.03
CA LEU A 34 -1.92 2.41 -20.49
C LEU A 34 -0.87 3.52 -20.69
N SER A 35 -1.31 4.72 -21.06
CA SER A 35 -0.46 5.92 -21.12
C SER A 35 -1.28 7.17 -20.76
N PHE A 36 -0.71 8.00 -19.89
CA PHE A 36 -1.36 9.24 -19.44
C PHE A 36 -1.55 10.23 -20.59
N ASN A 37 -0.61 10.26 -21.54
CA ASN A 37 -0.70 11.10 -22.74
C ASN A 37 -1.91 10.82 -23.64
N LYS A 38 -2.54 9.64 -23.52
CA LYS A 38 -3.69 9.27 -24.36
C LYS A 38 -4.97 9.97 -23.95
N ALA A 39 -5.25 10.05 -22.65
CA ALA A 39 -6.39 10.80 -22.13
C ALA A 39 -6.06 12.29 -21.94
N VAL A 40 -4.85 12.59 -21.43
CA VAL A 40 -4.41 13.94 -21.09
C VAL A 40 -3.08 14.21 -21.80
N THR A 41 -3.18 14.66 -23.05
CA THR A 41 -2.03 14.81 -23.95
C THR A 41 -1.16 16.00 -23.56
N ARG A 42 0.14 15.74 -23.31
CA ARG A 42 1.11 16.81 -23.17
C ARG A 42 1.42 17.45 -24.52
N PRO A 43 1.45 18.78 -24.62
CA PRO A 43 1.93 19.46 -25.83
C PRO A 43 3.39 19.11 -26.16
N VAL A 44 3.69 18.89 -27.45
CA VAL A 44 5.00 18.39 -27.92
C VAL A 44 6.15 19.37 -27.67
N GLU A 45 5.90 20.68 -27.77
CA GLU A 45 6.90 21.73 -27.57
C GLU A 45 6.61 22.53 -26.30
N MET A 46 6.84 21.91 -25.15
CA MET A 46 6.64 22.54 -23.85
C MET A 46 7.95 22.62 -23.07
N GLU A 47 8.44 23.85 -22.87
CA GLU A 47 9.66 24.12 -22.12
C GLU A 47 9.52 23.66 -20.65
N ASP A 48 8.35 23.89 -20.05
CA ASP A 48 8.03 23.49 -18.67
C ASP A 48 7.22 22.18 -18.61
N TRP A 49 7.69 21.16 -19.33
CA TRP A 49 7.05 19.83 -19.33
C TRP A 49 6.95 19.23 -17.93
N TYR A 50 7.87 19.59 -17.02
CA TYR A 50 7.93 19.06 -15.67
C TYR A 50 6.74 19.53 -14.84
N ASN A 51 6.55 20.85 -14.72
CA ASN A 51 5.41 21.37 -13.96
C ASN A 51 4.09 21.04 -14.65
N TRP A 52 4.08 20.95 -15.98
CA TRP A 52 2.90 20.50 -16.70
C TRP A 52 2.52 19.07 -16.32
N ASN A 53 3.48 18.14 -16.28
CA ASN A 53 3.23 16.75 -15.88
C ASN A 53 2.71 16.68 -14.44
N ILE A 54 3.36 17.37 -13.51
CA ILE A 54 2.90 17.41 -12.11
C ILE A 54 1.49 18.00 -12.03
N GLY A 55 1.21 19.09 -12.74
CA GLY A 55 -0.07 19.78 -12.69
C GLY A 55 -1.22 19.10 -13.44
N ASN A 56 -0.96 18.24 -14.43
CA ASN A 56 -2.00 17.60 -15.25
C ASN A 56 -2.08 16.09 -15.03
N TRP A 57 -0.97 15.44 -14.67
CA TRP A 57 -0.96 14.02 -14.34
C TRP A 57 -0.88 13.76 -12.84
N GLY A 58 -0.27 14.65 -12.06
CA GLY A 58 0.00 14.42 -10.63
C GLY A 58 1.32 13.71 -10.37
N THR A 59 2.01 13.25 -11.42
CA THR A 59 3.29 12.54 -11.35
C THR A 59 4.27 13.08 -12.40
N LYS A 60 5.57 12.80 -12.21
CA LYS A 60 6.64 13.34 -13.06
C LYS A 60 6.67 12.75 -14.45
N TRP A 61 6.43 11.45 -14.58
CA TRP A 61 6.62 10.72 -15.83
C TRP A 61 5.34 9.99 -16.22
N ASP A 62 5.21 9.71 -17.51
CA ASP A 62 4.24 8.72 -17.97
C ASP A 62 4.66 7.33 -17.46
N ILE A 63 3.77 6.35 -17.61
CA ILE A 63 4.03 4.97 -17.22
C ILE A 63 5.23 4.41 -18.00
N ASN A 64 6.08 3.65 -17.33
CA ASN A 64 7.21 2.97 -17.96
C ASN A 64 6.81 1.60 -18.50
N ASP A 65 7.33 1.26 -19.68
CA ASP A 65 6.91 0.12 -20.49
C ASP A 65 7.23 -1.25 -19.85
N ASP A 66 8.28 -1.31 -19.02
CA ASP A 66 8.84 -2.57 -18.51
C ASP A 66 8.12 -3.12 -17.26
N GLU A 67 7.21 -2.37 -16.64
CA GLU A 67 6.62 -2.71 -15.32
C GLU A 67 5.09 -2.62 -15.29
N THR A 68 4.44 -2.55 -16.45
CA THR A 68 2.97 -2.46 -16.52
C THR A 68 2.33 -3.82 -16.78
N LEU A 69 1.44 -4.25 -15.89
CA LEU A 69 0.63 -5.45 -16.07
C LEU A 69 -0.83 -5.06 -16.29
N LEU A 70 -1.49 -5.73 -17.25
CA LEU A 70 -2.93 -5.61 -17.49
C LEU A 70 -3.60 -6.98 -17.36
N GLU A 71 -4.59 -7.06 -16.48
CA GLU A 71 -5.53 -8.17 -16.39
C GLU A 71 -6.90 -7.75 -16.93
N ILE A 72 -7.49 -8.60 -17.79
CA ILE A 72 -8.79 -8.35 -18.41
C ILE A 72 -9.80 -9.34 -17.83
N ASN A 73 -10.82 -8.81 -17.17
CA ASN A 73 -11.93 -9.55 -16.61
C ASN A 73 -13.24 -9.19 -17.34
N ILE A 74 -14.32 -9.93 -17.05
CA ILE A 74 -15.60 -9.76 -17.77
C ILE A 74 -16.18 -8.35 -17.61
N ASN A 75 -16.08 -7.78 -16.40
CA ASN A 75 -16.65 -6.48 -16.04
C ASN A 75 -15.59 -5.49 -15.52
N SER A 76 -14.30 -5.83 -15.64
CA SER A 76 -13.22 -4.94 -15.20
C SER A 76 -11.92 -5.09 -15.98
N LEU A 77 -11.11 -4.03 -15.93
CA LEU A 77 -9.70 -4.01 -16.35
C LEU A 77 -8.87 -3.65 -15.12
N SER A 78 -7.82 -4.41 -14.84
CA SER A 78 -6.91 -4.13 -13.72
C SER A 78 -5.52 -3.83 -14.26
N TYR A 79 -5.00 -2.65 -13.95
CA TYR A 79 -3.68 -2.18 -14.35
C TYR A 79 -2.79 -2.08 -13.11
N GLN A 80 -1.63 -2.73 -13.13
CA GLN A 80 -0.58 -2.55 -12.13
C GLN A 80 0.58 -1.82 -12.79
N PHE A 81 1.05 -0.73 -12.18
CA PHE A 81 2.13 0.09 -12.71
C PHE A 81 2.76 0.95 -11.62
N ASN A 82 3.93 1.51 -11.91
CA ASN A 82 4.65 2.41 -11.01
C ASN A 82 4.66 3.83 -11.57
N THR A 83 4.55 4.82 -10.68
CA THR A 83 4.71 6.24 -11.01
C THR A 83 5.79 6.88 -10.17
N ALA A 84 6.37 7.97 -10.67
CA ALA A 84 7.38 8.70 -9.92
C ALA A 84 6.72 9.52 -8.80
N TRP A 85 7.13 9.27 -7.56
CA TRP A 85 6.82 10.05 -6.35
C TRP A 85 5.38 10.05 -5.85
N ASN A 86 4.40 10.15 -6.74
CA ASN A 86 2.98 10.28 -6.41
C ASN A 86 2.12 9.49 -7.39
N PRO A 87 0.92 9.03 -6.97
CA PRO A 87 -0.07 8.46 -7.86
C PRO A 87 -0.57 9.50 -8.90
N PRO A 88 -1.05 9.06 -10.07
CA PRO A 88 -1.47 9.96 -11.14
C PRO A 88 -2.91 10.48 -10.93
N LEU A 89 -3.21 11.04 -9.75
CA LEU A 89 -4.59 11.38 -9.35
C LEU A 89 -5.21 12.49 -10.20
N THR A 90 -4.43 13.50 -10.60
CA THR A 90 -4.93 14.58 -11.47
C THR A 90 -5.27 14.07 -12.88
N TRP A 91 -4.46 13.15 -13.39
CA TRP A 91 -4.78 12.46 -14.65
C TRP A 91 -6.06 11.65 -14.50
N LEU A 92 -6.21 10.92 -13.39
CA LEU A 92 -7.36 10.06 -13.17
C LEU A 92 -8.66 10.85 -13.02
N GLU A 93 -8.62 11.99 -12.34
CA GLU A 93 -9.77 12.92 -12.24
C GLU A 93 -10.23 13.37 -13.62
N THR A 94 -9.32 13.88 -14.45
CA THR A 94 -9.62 14.29 -15.83
C THR A 94 -10.13 13.11 -16.68
N THR A 95 -9.54 11.93 -16.50
CA THR A 95 -9.92 10.72 -17.24
C THR A 95 -11.31 10.24 -16.83
N ALA A 96 -11.66 10.32 -15.54
CA ALA A 96 -12.98 9.96 -15.07
C ALA A 96 -14.06 10.87 -15.66
N GLU A 97 -13.79 12.18 -15.80
CA GLU A 97 -14.70 13.13 -16.46
C GLU A 97 -14.96 12.80 -17.94
N LEU A 98 -13.94 12.28 -18.64
CA LEU A 98 -14.05 11.85 -20.04
C LEU A 98 -14.85 10.55 -20.21
N TYR A 99 -14.79 9.66 -19.22
CA TYR A 99 -15.40 8.34 -19.24
C TYR A 99 -16.43 8.16 -18.10
N GLN A 100 -17.44 9.02 -18.05
CA GLN A 100 -18.46 9.05 -16.97
C GLN A 100 -19.28 7.75 -16.84
N ASN A 101 -19.26 6.91 -17.87
CA ASN A 101 -19.90 5.60 -17.90
C ASN A 101 -19.04 4.48 -17.28
N LEU A 102 -17.87 4.80 -16.75
CA LEU A 102 -16.95 3.89 -16.06
C LEU A 102 -16.82 4.29 -14.59
N GLU A 103 -16.56 3.29 -13.76
CA GLU A 103 -16.08 3.48 -12.38
C GLU A 103 -14.57 3.21 -12.35
N PHE A 104 -13.83 4.07 -11.66
CA PHE A 104 -12.39 3.94 -11.50
C PHE A 104 -12.05 3.79 -10.03
N ILE A 105 -11.24 2.80 -9.69
CA ILE A 105 -10.74 2.57 -8.33
C ILE A 105 -9.22 2.53 -8.45
N ILE A 106 -8.52 3.49 -7.85
CA ILE A 106 -7.07 3.44 -7.74
C ILE A 106 -6.67 3.19 -6.29
N THR A 107 -5.80 2.21 -6.09
CA THR A 107 -5.07 2.01 -4.84
C THR A 107 -3.60 2.27 -5.09
N PHE A 108 -2.92 2.91 -4.16
CA PHE A 108 -1.50 3.25 -4.32
C PHE A 108 -0.76 3.24 -3.00
N TRP A 109 0.55 3.06 -3.05
CA TRP A 109 1.45 3.19 -1.92
C TRP A 109 2.87 3.60 -2.35
N GLU A 110 3.53 4.38 -1.51
CA GLU A 110 4.91 4.84 -1.69
C GLU A 110 5.63 4.65 -0.35
N TYR A 111 6.49 3.63 -0.28
CA TYR A 111 7.15 3.22 0.96
C TYR A 111 8.18 4.24 1.46
N GLY A 112 8.85 4.98 0.57
CA GLY A 112 9.91 5.91 0.93
C GLY A 112 9.42 7.11 1.74
N MET A 113 8.22 7.61 1.45
CA MET A 113 7.54 8.70 2.18
C MET A 113 6.40 8.18 3.07
N ASN A 114 6.20 6.86 3.11
CA ASN A 114 5.22 6.15 3.93
C ASN A 114 3.78 6.69 3.79
N PHE A 115 3.27 6.72 2.57
CA PHE A 115 1.86 7.03 2.31
C PHE A 115 1.22 6.03 1.36
N ALA A 116 -0.07 5.78 1.56
CA ALA A 116 -0.89 4.92 0.75
C ALA A 116 -2.33 5.44 0.72
N GLY A 117 -3.13 4.94 -0.24
CA GLY A 117 -4.50 5.39 -0.35
C GLY A 117 -5.34 4.65 -1.36
N LYS A 118 -6.65 4.92 -1.30
CA LYS A 118 -7.68 4.42 -2.21
C LYS A 118 -8.58 5.58 -2.63
N PHE A 119 -8.75 5.75 -3.93
CA PHE A 119 -9.65 6.75 -4.49
C PHE A 119 -10.63 6.06 -5.44
N VAL A 120 -11.91 6.44 -5.37
CA VAL A 120 -12.97 5.91 -6.23
C VAL A 120 -13.67 7.05 -6.95
N PHE A 121 -13.72 6.96 -8.27
CA PHE A 121 -14.44 7.88 -9.14
C PHE A 121 -15.60 7.17 -9.82
N SER A 122 -16.75 7.81 -9.85
CA SER A 122 -17.96 7.32 -10.54
C SER A 122 -18.71 8.49 -11.14
N ASN A 123 -19.24 8.34 -12.35
CA ASN A 123 -19.87 9.44 -13.10
C ASN A 123 -18.99 10.68 -13.25
N GLY A 124 -17.67 10.48 -13.36
CA GLY A 124 -16.68 11.55 -13.51
C GLY A 124 -16.40 12.39 -12.27
N ILE A 125 -16.85 11.96 -11.09
CA ILE A 125 -16.58 12.67 -9.83
C ILE A 125 -15.96 11.73 -8.79
N LEU A 126 -15.14 12.29 -7.91
CA LEU A 126 -14.58 11.59 -6.75
C LEU A 126 -15.68 11.32 -5.72
N ILE A 127 -15.92 10.04 -5.40
CA ILE A 127 -16.96 9.61 -4.46
C ILE A 127 -16.41 8.98 -3.18
N GLU A 128 -15.18 8.47 -3.20
CA GLU A 128 -14.49 7.93 -2.04
C GLU A 128 -13.02 8.33 -2.10
N LYS A 129 -12.50 8.80 -0.96
CA LYS A 129 -11.09 9.11 -0.78
C LYS A 129 -10.65 8.60 0.59
N GLU A 130 -9.57 7.83 0.58
CA GLU A 130 -8.87 7.37 1.77
C GLU A 130 -7.37 7.52 1.56
N GLU A 131 -6.69 8.08 2.55
CA GLU A 131 -5.23 8.20 2.62
C GLU A 131 -4.79 7.85 4.03
N THR A 132 -3.72 7.08 4.14
CA THR A 132 -3.10 6.69 5.40
C THR A 132 -1.64 6.31 5.14
N ASP A 133 -0.91 5.81 6.13
CA ASP A 133 0.39 5.20 5.94
C ASP A 133 0.30 3.82 5.27
N CYS A 134 1.44 3.33 4.75
CA CYS A 134 1.48 2.07 4.02
C CYS A 134 1.03 0.89 4.87
N ALA A 135 1.36 0.86 6.16
CA ALA A 135 1.08 -0.29 7.03
C ALA A 135 -0.40 -0.40 7.36
N GLU A 136 -1.05 0.72 7.71
CA GLU A 136 -2.49 0.75 7.95
C GLU A 136 -3.28 0.31 6.71
N PHE A 137 -2.87 0.79 5.53
CA PHE A 137 -3.52 0.47 4.27
C PHE A 137 -3.40 -1.02 3.93
N HIS A 138 -2.19 -1.59 3.98
CA HIS A 138 -1.95 -3.01 3.72
C HIS A 138 -2.74 -3.89 4.67
N PHE A 139 -2.77 -3.56 5.97
CA PHE A 139 -3.53 -4.33 6.95
C PHE A 139 -5.04 -4.35 6.61
N LYS A 140 -5.59 -3.22 6.15
CA LYS A 140 -7.02 -3.10 5.84
C LYS A 140 -7.41 -3.82 4.55
N TYR A 141 -6.61 -3.71 3.50
CA TYR A 141 -7.00 -4.13 2.15
C TYR A 141 -6.41 -5.46 1.69
N THR A 142 -5.40 -6.00 2.36
CA THR A 142 -4.85 -7.31 2.01
C THR A 142 -5.50 -8.42 2.83
N ILE A 143 -6.50 -9.08 2.22
CA ILE A 143 -7.24 -10.21 2.81
C ILE A 143 -6.30 -11.30 3.31
N ASP A 144 -5.26 -11.60 2.53
CA ASP A 144 -4.28 -12.62 2.88
C ASP A 144 -3.59 -12.33 4.21
N HIS A 145 -3.30 -11.06 4.54
CA HIS A 145 -2.66 -10.73 5.82
C HIS A 145 -3.63 -10.90 7.00
N GLN A 146 -4.88 -10.46 6.85
CA GLN A 146 -5.89 -10.64 7.90
C GLN A 146 -6.21 -12.13 8.14
N ASP A 147 -6.35 -12.91 7.07
CA ASP A 147 -6.68 -14.32 7.16
C ASP A 147 -5.47 -15.17 7.57
N LEU A 148 -4.27 -14.78 7.19
CA LEU A 148 -3.02 -15.34 7.70
C LEU A 148 -2.87 -15.12 9.20
N VAL A 149 -3.11 -13.88 9.68
CA VAL A 149 -3.08 -13.58 11.13
C VAL A 149 -4.13 -14.42 11.85
N LYS A 150 -5.36 -14.49 11.36
CA LYS A 150 -6.42 -15.33 11.95
C LYS A 150 -6.05 -16.82 11.96
N SER A 151 -5.56 -17.35 10.84
CA SER A 151 -5.20 -18.77 10.71
C SER A 151 -4.06 -19.15 11.66
N ASN A 152 -3.08 -18.27 11.82
CA ASN A 152 -1.98 -18.47 12.76
C ASN A 152 -2.42 -18.36 14.22
N ILE A 153 -3.35 -17.46 14.55
CA ILE A 153 -3.96 -17.41 15.88
C ILE A 153 -4.70 -18.73 16.18
N ASP A 154 -5.49 -19.23 15.22
CA ASP A 154 -6.24 -20.48 15.38
C ASP A 154 -5.29 -21.71 15.52
N LEU A 155 -4.09 -21.68 14.92
CA LEU A 155 -3.04 -22.68 15.17
C LEU A 155 -2.47 -22.57 16.59
N ILE A 156 -2.16 -21.36 17.06
CA ILE A 156 -1.58 -21.10 18.38
C ILE A 156 -2.57 -21.45 19.51
N SER A 157 -3.88 -21.18 19.34
CA SER A 157 -4.91 -21.46 20.34
C SER A 157 -5.09 -22.97 20.62
N ASN A 158 -4.76 -23.83 19.64
CA ASN A 158 -4.89 -25.27 19.79
C ASN A 158 -3.73 -25.93 20.56
N GLU A 159 -2.62 -25.21 20.78
CA GLU A 159 -1.42 -25.76 21.45
C GLU A 159 -1.16 -25.18 22.85
N ILE A 160 -1.88 -24.12 23.28
CA ILE A 160 -1.56 -23.37 24.51
C ILE A 160 -2.83 -22.92 25.26
N ASN A 161 -2.91 -23.23 26.56
CA ASN A 161 -3.89 -22.61 27.48
C ASN A 161 -3.49 -21.15 27.74
N ILE A 162 -4.08 -20.21 27.01
CA ILE A 162 -3.77 -18.78 27.09
C ILE A 162 -4.80 -18.07 27.98
N THR A 163 -4.34 -17.12 28.81
CA THR A 163 -5.22 -16.23 29.60
C THR A 163 -4.81 -14.78 29.35
N ASN A 164 -5.78 -13.86 29.43
CA ASN A 164 -5.67 -12.44 29.05
C ASN A 164 -4.56 -11.64 29.73
N GLN A 165 -3.96 -12.15 30.80
CA GLN A 165 -2.94 -11.43 31.57
C GLN A 165 -1.51 -11.58 31.02
N ASN A 166 -1.25 -12.48 30.07
CA ASN A 166 0.11 -12.81 29.64
C ASN A 166 0.35 -12.83 28.12
N ILE A 167 -0.59 -12.39 27.29
CA ILE A 167 -0.51 -12.52 25.82
C ILE A 167 0.73 -11.81 25.25
N GLU A 168 0.97 -10.56 25.65
CA GLU A 168 2.14 -9.78 25.22
C GLU A 168 3.45 -10.48 25.61
N LYS A 169 3.56 -10.95 26.85
CA LYS A 169 4.73 -11.70 27.35
C LYS A 169 4.91 -13.06 26.68
N ILE A 170 3.84 -13.76 26.33
CA ILE A 170 3.88 -15.07 25.67
C ILE A 170 4.29 -14.94 24.20
N VAL A 171 3.80 -13.92 23.49
CA VAL A 171 4.25 -13.59 22.12
C VAL A 171 5.75 -13.29 22.13
N LEU A 172 6.23 -12.55 23.13
CA LEU A 172 7.65 -12.23 23.32
C LEU A 172 8.51 -13.45 23.73
N GLU A 173 8.05 -14.30 24.68
CA GLU A 173 8.84 -15.42 25.20
C GLU A 173 8.82 -16.68 24.31
N ARG A 174 7.70 -16.98 23.62
CA ARG A 174 7.56 -18.16 22.74
C ARG A 174 7.86 -17.88 21.26
N TYR A 175 8.23 -16.65 20.91
CA TYR A 175 8.78 -16.22 19.63
C TYR A 175 9.83 -17.19 19.04
N LYS A 176 10.76 -17.68 19.87
CA LYS A 176 11.80 -18.64 19.45
C LYS A 176 11.25 -20.00 19.00
N ILE A 177 10.07 -20.38 19.47
CA ILE A 177 9.42 -21.66 19.11
C ILE A 177 8.65 -21.49 17.80
N LEU A 178 7.89 -20.40 17.65
CA LEU A 178 7.13 -20.09 16.43
C LEU A 178 8.05 -19.86 15.23
N PHE A 179 9.18 -19.16 15.44
CA PHE A 179 10.26 -19.01 14.46
C PHE A 179 10.86 -20.35 14.02
N LYS A 180 11.09 -21.27 14.98
CA LYS A 180 11.73 -22.57 14.72
C LYS A 180 10.78 -23.58 14.06
N LEU A 181 9.49 -23.30 14.06
CA LEU A 181 8.45 -24.12 13.45
C LEU A 181 7.99 -23.57 12.08
N GLU A 182 8.54 -22.44 11.61
CA GLU A 182 8.18 -21.78 10.33
C GLU A 182 6.67 -21.46 10.20
N ILE A 183 6.00 -21.21 11.33
CA ILE A 183 4.53 -21.10 11.37
C ILE A 183 4.06 -19.72 10.89
N LEU A 184 4.81 -18.65 11.16
CA LEU A 184 4.46 -17.28 10.77
C LEU A 184 5.22 -16.89 9.49
N PRO A 185 4.61 -16.16 8.53
CA PRO A 185 5.34 -15.61 7.39
C PRO A 185 6.42 -14.63 7.82
N GLN A 186 7.49 -14.60 7.04
CA GLN A 186 8.71 -13.85 7.37
C GLN A 186 8.41 -12.37 7.59
N GLU A 187 7.45 -11.81 6.85
CA GLU A 187 7.02 -10.43 6.93
C GLU A 187 6.38 -10.09 8.28
N LEU A 188 5.54 -10.99 8.83
CA LEU A 188 4.92 -10.81 10.15
C LEU A 188 5.92 -11.09 11.28
N ILE A 189 6.89 -11.98 11.05
CA ILE A 189 8.02 -12.21 11.95
C ILE A 189 8.88 -10.93 12.02
N ASP A 190 9.15 -10.31 10.88
CA ASP A 190 9.94 -9.08 10.77
C ASP A 190 9.20 -7.90 11.41
N MET A 191 7.88 -7.77 11.19
CA MET A 191 7.01 -6.82 11.91
C MET A 191 7.13 -6.92 13.43
N ILE A 192 7.00 -8.14 13.94
CA ILE A 192 7.04 -8.39 15.39
C ILE A 192 8.47 -8.18 15.89
N LEU A 193 9.49 -8.61 15.15
CA LEU A 193 10.89 -8.38 15.48
C LEU A 193 11.23 -6.89 15.57
N ASP A 194 10.75 -6.09 14.64
CA ASP A 194 11.03 -4.66 14.60
C ASP A 194 10.25 -3.92 15.68
N TYR A 195 9.03 -4.35 16.03
CA TYR A 195 8.32 -3.88 17.21
C TYR A 195 9.08 -4.19 18.53
N VAL A 196 9.59 -5.42 18.69
CA VAL A 196 10.34 -5.82 19.89
C VAL A 196 11.68 -5.11 19.98
N LYS A 197 12.40 -4.99 18.85
CA LYS A 197 13.63 -4.18 18.78
C LYS A 197 13.32 -2.73 19.09
N TYR A 198 12.21 -2.18 18.60
CA TYR A 198 11.78 -0.82 18.86
C TYR A 198 11.46 -0.61 20.34
N ASP A 199 10.72 -1.51 21.01
CA ASP A 199 10.32 -1.33 22.41
C ASP A 199 11.51 -1.50 23.39
N ILE A 200 12.39 -2.49 23.13
CA ILE A 200 13.66 -2.65 23.84
C ILE A 200 14.56 -1.44 23.61
N LYS A 201 14.67 -0.97 22.36
CA LYS A 201 15.49 0.21 22.05
C LYS A 201 14.84 1.50 22.54
N LYS A 202 13.52 1.62 22.68
CA LYS A 202 12.79 2.78 23.24
C LYS A 202 13.04 2.92 24.74
N GLU A 203 13.17 1.81 25.47
CA GLU A 203 13.66 1.82 26.86
C GLU A 203 15.14 2.26 26.97
N GLU A 204 16.00 1.90 26.01
CA GLU A 204 17.39 2.38 25.93
C GLU A 204 17.47 3.82 25.39
N TYR A 205 16.60 4.21 24.48
CA TYR A 205 16.48 5.54 23.87
C TYR A 205 16.00 6.56 24.91
N THR A 206 15.03 6.19 25.75
CA THR A 206 14.57 7.02 26.87
C THR A 206 15.71 7.28 27.87
N LYS A 207 16.72 6.39 27.94
CA LYS A 207 17.96 6.62 28.70
C LYS A 207 18.98 7.47 27.93
N LEU A 208 19.05 7.35 26.61
CA LEU A 208 19.99 8.02 25.70
C LEU A 208 19.59 9.46 25.29
N ILE A 209 18.29 9.78 25.21
CA ILE A 209 17.71 11.11 24.87
C ILE A 209 18.26 12.24 25.77
N ASN A 210 18.89 11.89 26.90
CA ASN A 210 19.61 12.85 27.71
C ASN A 210 20.88 13.44 27.05
N ASN A 211 21.39 12.93 25.89
CA ASN A 211 22.79 13.20 25.51
C ASN A 211 23.20 13.56 24.06
N ASN A 212 22.36 13.64 23.02
CA ASN A 212 22.56 14.51 21.83
C ASN A 212 21.65 14.14 20.63
N TYR A 213 21.32 15.15 19.82
CA TYR A 213 20.28 15.12 18.78
C TYR A 213 20.77 14.72 17.37
N GLU A 214 22.07 14.81 17.07
CA GLU A 214 22.59 14.57 15.71
C GLU A 214 22.74 13.08 15.35
N ASP A 215 23.10 12.21 16.31
CA ASP A 215 23.24 10.76 16.08
C ASP A 215 21.90 10.06 15.77
N ILE A 216 20.79 10.67 16.17
CA ILE A 216 19.41 10.19 15.95
C ILE A 216 19.02 10.27 14.48
N LYS A 217 19.58 11.24 13.75
CA LYS A 217 19.19 11.56 12.38
C LYS A 217 19.82 10.60 11.37
N GLU A 218 21.05 10.17 11.62
CA GLU A 218 21.81 9.27 10.74
C GLU A 218 21.31 7.81 10.82
N PHE A 219 20.73 7.39 11.97
CA PHE A 219 20.20 6.02 12.15
C PHE A 219 18.81 5.80 11.53
N ASN A 220 18.01 6.86 11.35
CA ASN A 220 16.63 6.77 10.84
C ASN A 220 16.54 6.70 9.30
N GLU A 221 17.62 6.99 8.57
CA GLU A 221 17.58 7.12 7.11
C GLU A 221 17.76 5.79 6.35
N GLU A 222 18.18 4.68 7.01
CA GLU A 222 18.57 3.46 6.28
C GLU A 222 17.65 2.22 6.41
N GLU A 223 16.71 2.10 7.38
CA GLU A 223 15.99 0.81 7.57
C GLU A 223 14.46 0.82 7.80
N TRP A 224 13.75 1.94 7.92
CA TRP A 224 12.37 1.93 8.47
C TRP A 224 11.25 2.15 7.45
N GLY A 225 11.37 1.55 6.27
CA GLY A 225 10.26 1.44 5.30
C GLY A 225 9.18 0.43 5.71
N LEU A 226 9.03 0.11 7.00
CA LEU A 226 8.25 -1.02 7.47
C LEU A 226 7.61 -0.73 8.85
N TYR A 227 6.27 -0.63 8.82
CA TYR A 227 5.31 -0.83 9.92
C TYR A 227 5.06 0.29 10.95
N ASN A 228 3.80 0.72 10.99
CA ASN A 228 3.24 1.66 11.95
C ASN A 228 2.96 0.97 13.30
N GLU A 229 3.63 1.42 14.37
CA GLU A 229 3.45 0.98 15.78
C GLU A 229 1.97 1.01 16.22
N ASP A 230 1.21 2.00 15.75
CA ASP A 230 -0.21 2.18 16.08
C ASP A 230 -1.07 1.10 15.41
N THR A 231 -0.76 0.70 14.17
CA THR A 231 -1.49 -0.41 13.50
C THR A 231 -1.31 -1.72 14.26
N ILE A 232 -0.11 -1.98 14.79
CA ILE A 232 0.16 -3.18 15.59
C ILE A 232 -0.61 -3.12 16.91
N LYS A 233 -0.51 -2.00 17.64
CA LYS A 233 -1.13 -1.83 18.96
C LYS A 233 -2.65 -1.80 18.93
N GLU A 234 -3.22 -1.12 17.94
CA GLU A 234 -4.66 -0.84 17.90
C GLU A 234 -5.45 -1.88 17.12
N LYS A 235 -4.82 -2.63 16.20
CA LYS A 235 -5.53 -3.60 15.33
C LYS A 235 -5.05 -5.03 15.51
N VAL A 236 -3.74 -5.26 15.45
CA VAL A 236 -3.19 -6.62 15.50
C VAL A 236 -3.30 -7.23 16.90
N ILE A 237 -2.85 -6.52 17.94
CA ILE A 237 -2.90 -7.01 19.33
C ILE A 237 -4.35 -7.30 19.78
N PRO A 238 -5.33 -6.41 19.56
CA PRO A 238 -6.71 -6.69 19.97
C PRO A 238 -7.32 -7.90 19.27
N LEU A 239 -7.03 -8.15 17.99
CA LEU A 239 -7.49 -9.36 17.28
C LEU A 239 -6.91 -10.64 17.90
N ILE A 240 -5.62 -10.62 18.25
CA ILE A 240 -4.96 -11.73 18.96
C ILE A 240 -5.62 -11.94 20.33
N VAL A 241 -5.86 -10.88 21.10
CA VAL A 241 -6.49 -10.96 22.42
C VAL A 241 -7.93 -11.48 22.33
N GLU A 242 -8.76 -10.96 21.43
CA GLU A 242 -10.17 -11.35 21.29
C GLU A 242 -10.32 -12.84 20.97
N LYS A 243 -9.47 -13.35 20.07
CA LYS A 243 -9.49 -14.75 19.63
C LYS A 243 -8.97 -15.72 20.69
N LEU A 244 -7.96 -15.32 21.46
CA LEU A 244 -7.38 -16.15 22.53
C LEU A 244 -8.15 -16.08 23.85
N SER A 245 -9.08 -15.11 23.99
CA SER A 245 -9.97 -14.94 25.15
C SER A 245 -11.19 -15.88 25.15
N LYS A 246 -11.47 -16.58 24.05
CA LYS A 246 -12.63 -17.47 23.85
C LYS A 246 -12.22 -18.93 23.99
#